data_AF-A0A9X4JWP9-F1
#
_entry.id   AF-A0A9X4JWP9-F1
#
_cell.length_a   1.000
_cell.length_b   1.000
_cell.length_c   1.000
_cell.angle_alpha   90.00
_cell.angle_beta   90.00
_cell.angle_gamma   90.00
#
_symmetry.space_group_name_H-M   'P 1'
#
loop_
_entity.id
_entity.type
_entity.pdbx_description
1 polymer ?
#
loop_
_entity_poly.entity_id
_entity_poly.type
_entity_poly.pdbx_seq_one_letter_code
_entity_poly.pdbx_strand_id
1 'polypeptide(L)'
;MSTSAKQTVLRQLRMIPGVGKTVAQNLYDLGFHSIEDLKDRDPDELYLQHCVQKGMKVDRCMLYVFRCAVYYASNERHNPELLKWWNWKD
;
A
#
# COMPACT_ATOMS: atom_id res chain seq x y z
N MET A 1 -17.89 -13.33 3.76
CA MET A 1 -17.92 -12.08 2.98
C MET A 1 -18.01 -12.44 1.50
N SER A 2 -18.91 -11.83 0.73
CA SER A 2 -19.08 -12.10 -0.70
C SER A 2 -17.77 -11.87 -1.46
N THR A 3 -17.35 -12.84 -2.28
CA THR A 3 -16.14 -12.78 -3.14
C THR A 3 -16.10 -11.50 -4.00
N SER A 4 -17.27 -10.94 -4.30
CA SER A 4 -17.43 -9.68 -5.03
C SER A 4 -16.89 -8.46 -4.26
N ALA A 5 -17.12 -8.37 -2.95
CA ALA A 5 -16.67 -7.23 -2.15
C ALA A 5 -15.14 -7.18 -2.04
N LYS A 6 -14.50 -8.34 -1.79
CA LYS A 6 -13.03 -8.44 -1.76
C LYS A 6 -12.42 -8.04 -3.10
N GLN A 7 -13.00 -8.47 -4.22
CA GLN A 7 -12.49 -8.12 -5.55
C GLN A 7 -12.59 -6.62 -5.85
N THR A 8 -13.65 -5.96 -5.41
CA THR A 8 -13.81 -4.50 -5.51
C THR A 8 -12.70 -3.78 -4.75
N VAL A 9 -12.47 -4.15 -3.49
CA VAL A 9 -11.40 -3.59 -2.66
C VAL A 9 -10.02 -3.79 -3.32
N LEU A 10 -9.71 -5.02 -3.74
CA LEU A 10 -8.45 -5.31 -4.41
C LEU A 10 -8.29 -4.49 -5.70
N ARG A 11 -9.38 -4.22 -6.42
CA ARG A 11 -9.35 -3.36 -7.62
C ARG A 11 -9.11 -1.91 -7.26
N GLN A 12 -9.69 -1.41 -6.17
CA GLN A 12 -9.48 -0.04 -5.69
C GLN A 12 -8.03 0.15 -5.22
N LEU A 13 -7.49 -0.75 -4.41
CA LEU A 13 -6.09 -0.69 -3.95
C LEU A 13 -5.09 -0.68 -5.12
N ARG A 14 -5.43 -1.34 -6.25
CA ARG A 14 -4.63 -1.32 -7.49
C ARG A 14 -4.66 0.01 -8.24
N MET A 15 -5.48 0.98 -7.85
CA MET A 15 -5.45 2.34 -8.42
C MET A 15 -4.26 3.14 -7.90
N ILE A 16 -3.67 2.73 -6.77
CA ILE A 16 -2.48 3.35 -6.21
C ILE A 16 -1.28 3.09 -7.14
N PRO A 17 -0.53 4.13 -7.56
CA PRO A 17 0.67 3.95 -8.36
C PRO A 17 1.69 3.03 -7.68
N GLY A 18 2.22 2.06 -8.44
CA GLY A 18 3.16 1.06 -7.92
C GLY A 18 2.51 -0.14 -7.21
N VAL A 19 1.19 -0.15 -7.00
CA VAL A 19 0.49 -1.26 -6.34
C VAL A 19 -0.06 -2.26 -7.37
N GLY A 20 0.64 -3.39 -7.51
CA GLY A 20 0.20 -4.53 -8.30
C GLY A 20 -0.75 -5.48 -7.56
N LYS A 21 -1.16 -6.58 -8.22
CA LYS A 21 -2.07 -7.60 -7.64
C LYS A 21 -1.56 -8.14 -6.29
N THR A 22 -0.28 -8.46 -6.21
CA THR A 22 0.35 -9.02 -5.00
C THR A 22 0.36 -8.01 -3.85
N VAL A 23 0.73 -6.76 -4.13
CA VAL A 23 0.77 -5.70 -3.12
C VAL A 23 -0.64 -5.37 -2.64
N ALA A 24 -1.63 -5.30 -3.54
CA ALA A 24 -3.02 -5.11 -3.15
C ALA A 24 -3.54 -6.24 -2.26
N GLN A 25 -3.14 -7.49 -2.52
CA GLN A 25 -3.49 -8.62 -1.65
C GLN A 25 -2.81 -8.50 -0.29
N ASN A 26 -1.52 -8.13 -0.24
CA ASN A 26 -0.82 -7.90 1.02
C ASN A 26 -1.48 -6.78 1.84
N LEU A 27 -1.86 -5.66 1.22
CA LEU A 27 -2.59 -4.58 1.89
C LEU A 27 -3.94 -5.04 2.44
N TYR A 28 -4.69 -5.80 1.64
CA TYR A 28 -5.94 -6.41 2.11
C TYR A 28 -5.71 -7.33 3.31
N ASP A 29 -4.68 -8.18 3.26
CA ASP A 29 -4.37 -9.12 4.33
C ASP A 29 -3.82 -8.42 5.59
N LEU A 30 -3.29 -7.20 5.45
CA LEU A 30 -2.92 -6.31 6.56
C LEU A 30 -4.12 -5.57 7.16
N GLY A 31 -5.32 -5.72 6.58
CA GLY A 31 -6.57 -5.13 7.08
C GLY A 31 -7.01 -3.85 6.38
N PHE A 32 -6.36 -3.44 5.29
CA PHE A 32 -6.76 -2.28 4.51
C PHE A 32 -7.86 -2.67 3.50
N HIS A 33 -9.07 -2.17 3.73
CA HIS A 33 -10.26 -2.45 2.93
C HIS A 33 -10.70 -1.28 2.05
N SER A 34 -9.96 -0.17 2.05
CA SER A 34 -10.15 0.99 1.19
C SER A 34 -8.82 1.72 0.96
N ILE A 35 -8.77 2.70 0.05
CA ILE A 35 -7.59 3.57 -0.08
C ILE A 35 -7.50 4.50 1.14
N GLU A 36 -8.65 4.94 1.64
CA GLU A 36 -8.81 5.84 2.77
C GLU A 36 -8.24 5.24 4.06
N ASP A 37 -8.27 3.91 4.22
CA ASP A 37 -7.68 3.23 5.38
C ASP A 37 -6.15 3.42 5.46
N LEU A 38 -5.49 3.80 4.35
CA LEU A 38 -4.06 4.10 4.31
C LEU A 38 -3.73 5.55 4.67
N LYS A 39 -4.74 6.41 4.78
CA LYS A 39 -4.55 7.83 5.06
C LYS A 39 -3.88 8.02 6.42
N ASP A 40 -2.86 8.88 6.45
CA ASP A 40 -2.10 9.28 7.65
C ASP A 40 -1.46 8.10 8.43
N ARG A 41 -1.35 6.91 7.81
CA ARG A 41 -0.67 5.75 8.39
C ARG A 41 0.85 5.93 8.30
N ASP A 42 1.58 5.37 9.26
CA ASP A 42 3.04 5.34 9.22
C ASP A 42 3.53 4.23 8.28
N PRO A 43 4.17 4.55 7.13
CA PRO A 43 4.68 3.54 6.20
C PRO A 43 5.71 2.58 6.80
N ASP A 44 6.51 3.05 7.76
CA ASP A 44 7.52 2.24 8.42
C ASP A 44 6.85 1.20 9.35
N GLU A 45 5.78 1.57 10.06
CA GLU A 45 4.96 0.62 10.80
C GLU A 45 4.29 -0.42 9.88
N LEU A 46 3.77 0.01 8.72
CA LEU A 46 3.18 -0.91 7.73
C LEU A 46 4.21 -1.93 7.23
N TYR A 47 5.44 -1.48 6.96
CA TYR A 47 6.52 -2.37 6.55
C TYR A 47 6.89 -3.38 7.64
N LEU A 48 6.96 -2.95 8.90
CA LEU A 48 7.23 -3.85 10.01
C LEU A 48 6.11 -4.88 10.20
N GLN A 49 4.85 -4.45 10.15
CA GLN A 49 3.68 -5.35 10.20
C GLN A 49 3.73 -6.37 9.05
N HIS A 50 4.11 -5.92 7.85
CA HIS A 50 4.26 -6.79 6.70
C HIS A 50 5.37 -7.83 6.88
N CYS A 51 6.52 -7.43 7.43
CA CYS A 51 7.62 -8.36 7.75
C CYS A 51 7.18 -9.40 8.79
N VAL A 52 6.48 -8.97 9.85
CA VAL A 52 5.92 -9.87 10.87
C VAL A 52 4.95 -10.86 10.24
N GLN A 53 4.03 -10.40 9.38
CA GLN A 53 3.07 -11.25 8.68
C GLN A 53 3.74 -12.28 7.76
N LYS A 54 4.84 -11.91 7.09
CA LYS A 54 5.62 -12.83 6.24
C LYS A 54 6.56 -13.74 7.03
N GLY A 55 6.77 -13.49 8.32
CA GLY A 55 7.71 -14.22 9.16
C GLY A 55 9.18 -14.00 8.77
N MET A 56 9.46 -12.98 7.96
CA MET A 56 10.81 -12.66 7.49
C MET A 56 10.94 -11.18 7.14
N LYS A 57 12.17 -10.69 7.08
CA LYS A 57 12.45 -9.34 6.58
C LYS A 57 12.21 -9.32 5.06
N VAL A 58 11.21 -8.56 4.64
CA VAL A 58 10.89 -8.33 3.22
C VAL A 58 11.86 -7.30 2.63
N ASP A 59 12.12 -7.34 1.33
CA ASP A 59 12.93 -6.33 0.66
C ASP A 59 12.47 -4.91 0.95
N ARG A 60 13.44 -4.01 1.16
CA ARG A 60 13.19 -2.60 1.51
C ARG A 60 12.43 -1.85 0.41
N CYS A 61 12.42 -2.36 -0.84
CA CYS A 61 11.59 -1.78 -1.90
C CYS A 61 10.09 -1.77 -1.55
N MET A 62 9.62 -2.68 -0.69
CA MET A 62 8.23 -2.70 -0.23
C MET A 62 7.90 -1.47 0.64
N LEU A 63 8.84 -1.01 1.46
CA LEU A 63 8.68 0.22 2.24
C LEU A 63 8.42 1.42 1.32
N TYR A 64 9.11 1.49 0.18
CA TYR A 64 8.97 2.58 -0.78
C TYR A 64 7.59 2.57 -1.44
N VAL A 65 7.05 1.38 -1.70
CA VAL A 65 5.68 1.20 -2.17
C VAL A 65 4.67 1.64 -1.11
N PHE A 66 4.89 1.31 0.17
CA PHE A 66 4.02 1.77 1.25
C PHE A 66 4.06 3.29 1.45
N ARG A 67 5.24 3.92 1.37
CA ARG A 67 5.37 5.38 1.41
C ARG A 67 4.57 6.05 0.29
N CYS A 68 4.72 5.54 -0.94
CA CYS A 68 3.93 6.01 -2.09
C CYS A 68 2.43 5.81 -1.89
N ALA A 69 2.01 4.67 -1.33
CA ALA A 69 0.61 4.34 -1.09
C ALA A 69 -0.04 5.26 -0.04
N VAL A 70 0.65 5.49 1.08
CA VAL A 70 0.21 6.43 2.13
C VAL A 70 0.15 7.85 1.57
N TYR A 71 1.17 8.28 0.82
CA TYR A 71 1.16 9.60 0.18
C TYR A 71 -0.04 9.78 -0.75
N TYR A 72 -0.30 8.79 -1.60
CA TYR A 72 -1.44 8.80 -2.51
C TYR A 72 -2.77 8.92 -1.76
N ALA A 73 -2.95 8.13 -0.69
CA ALA A 73 -4.16 8.13 0.13
C ALA A 73 -4.36 9.42 0.94
N SER A 74 -3.26 10.07 1.35
CA SER A 74 -3.31 11.21 2.27
C SER A 74 -3.40 12.57 1.56
N ASN A 75 -3.28 12.60 0.23
CA ASN A 75 -3.28 13.84 -0.55
C ASN A 75 -4.37 13.81 -1.62
N GLU A 76 -5.12 14.91 -1.76
CA GLU A 76 -6.07 15.08 -2.88
C GLU A 76 -5.38 15.60 -4.16
N ARG A 77 -4.29 16.36 -3.99
CA ARG A 77 -3.45 16.86 -5.08
C ARG A 77 -2.07 16.24 -4.98
N HIS A 78 -1.69 15.48 -6.00
CA HIS A 78 -0.43 14.74 -6.01
C HIS A 78 0.64 15.45 -6.83
N ASN A 79 1.88 15.41 -6.33
CA ASN A 79 3.07 15.64 -7.13
C ASN A 79 3.35 14.37 -7.97
N PRO A 80 3.38 14.44 -9.31
CA PRO A 80 3.63 13.28 -10.17
C PRO A 80 4.93 12.52 -9.86
N GLU A 81 5.96 13.21 -9.35
CA GLU A 81 7.21 12.56 -8.95
C GLU A 81 7.04 11.71 -7.69
N LEU A 82 6.16 12.09 -6.77
CA LEU A 82 5.89 11.31 -5.56
C LEU A 82 4.96 10.12 -5.81
N LEU A 83 4.36 10.03 -7.00
CA LEU A 83 3.61 8.85 -7.45
C LEU A 83 4.50 7.74 -8.02
N LYS A 84 5.80 8.01 -8.14
CA LYS A 84 6.78 7.01 -8.56
C LYS A 84 7.38 6.39 -7.31
N TRP A 85 6.99 5.15 -6.99
CA TRP A 85 7.43 4.48 -5.75
C TRP A 85 8.95 4.46 -5.58
N TRP A 86 9.73 4.39 -6.67
CA TRP A 86 11.19 4.39 -6.62
C TRP A 86 11.82 5.72 -6.17
N ASN A 87 11.06 6.82 -6.14
CA ASN A 87 11.49 8.10 -5.59
C ASN A 87 11.41 8.14 -4.04
N TRP A 88 10.91 7.09 -3.38
CA TRP A 88 10.80 6.99 -1.91
C TRP A 88 11.93 6.19 -1.26
N LYS A 89 13.04 6.03 -1.98
CA LYS A 89 14.19 5.19 -1.62
C LYS A 89 15.09 5.74 -0.52
N ASP A 90 14.93 7.02 -0.19
CA ASP A 90 15.79 7.76 0.74
C ASP A 90 15.58 7.33 2.21
#